data_AF-A0A7T7RHQ8-F1
#
_entry.id   AF-A0A7T7RHQ8-F1
#
_cell.length_a   1.000
_cell.length_b   1.000
_cell.length_c   1.000
_cell.angle_alpha   90.00
_cell.angle_beta   90.00
_cell.angle_gamma   90.00
#
_symmetry.space_group_name_H-M   'P 1'
#
loop_
_entity.id
_entity.type
_entity.pdbx_description
1 polymer ?
#
loop_
_entity_poly.entity_id
_entity_poly.type
_entity_poly.pdbx_seq_one_letter_code
_entity_poly.pdbx_strand_id
1 'polypeptide(L)'
;MSPRARSIVAAARALLEEAGPAALTMRALADHLGIKAPSLYKHFPDKSAVEVELIAQMLAESAAALEEAEAHAPGSIPALAEAYRAYALEHPHLYCLATERPLPRAFLPPGLEDRAAAPLVRACGGDMDLARATWAFAHGMVILEIHGRFPDGADLAGAWKKGTRALHP
;
A
#
# COMPACT_ATOMS: atom_id res chain seq x y z
N MET A 1 -15.49 -5.89 12.32
CA MET A 1 -15.85 -4.46 12.21
C MET A 1 -17.37 -4.29 12.01
N SER A 2 -18.01 -3.32 12.69
CA SER A 2 -19.46 -3.03 12.52
C SER A 2 -19.77 -2.33 11.18
N PRO A 3 -21.03 -2.29 10.71
CA PRO A 3 -21.40 -1.54 9.51
C PRO A 3 -21.01 -0.06 9.58
N ARG A 4 -21.18 0.56 10.75
CA ARG A 4 -20.81 1.96 10.96
C ARG A 4 -19.30 2.18 10.94
N ALA A 5 -18.52 1.28 11.53
CA ALA A 5 -17.08 1.37 11.48
C ALA A 5 -16.56 1.22 10.03
N ARG A 6 -17.15 0.31 9.22
CA ARG A 6 -16.85 0.22 7.79
C ARG A 6 -17.12 1.53 7.03
N SER A 7 -18.26 2.17 7.27
CA SER A 7 -18.57 3.45 6.60
C SER A 7 -17.61 4.56 7.01
N ILE A 8 -17.12 4.56 8.26
CA ILE A 8 -16.12 5.51 8.73
C ILE A 8 -14.80 5.31 8.00
N VAL A 9 -14.31 4.07 7.86
CA VAL A 9 -13.07 3.78 7.14
C VAL A 9 -13.21 4.12 5.65
N ALA A 10 -14.35 3.84 5.03
CA ALA A 10 -14.60 4.22 3.63
C ALA A 10 -14.53 5.74 3.41
N ALA A 11 -15.14 6.53 4.30
CA ALA A 11 -15.05 7.99 4.26
C ALA A 11 -13.62 8.49 4.54
N ALA A 12 -12.90 7.83 5.45
CA ALA A 12 -11.50 8.16 5.73
C ALA A 12 -10.61 7.90 4.50
N ARG A 13 -10.85 6.80 3.78
CA ARG A 13 -10.16 6.52 2.52
C ARG A 13 -10.47 7.59 1.47
N ALA A 14 -11.74 7.93 1.26
CA ALA A 14 -12.12 8.96 0.29
C ALA A 14 -11.42 10.30 0.59
N LEU A 15 -11.42 10.72 1.86
CA LEU A 15 -10.75 11.95 2.29
C LEU A 15 -9.22 11.90 2.10
N LEU A 16 -8.60 10.74 2.36
CA LEU A 16 -7.17 10.52 2.16
C LEU A 16 -6.78 10.61 0.68
N GLU A 17 -7.55 9.98 -0.20
CA GLU A 17 -7.27 9.95 -1.63
C GLU A 17 -7.53 11.32 -2.29
N GLU A 18 -8.53 12.07 -1.81
CA GLU A 18 -8.87 13.40 -2.36
C GLU A 18 -7.91 14.50 -1.90
N ALA A 19 -7.54 14.49 -0.61
CA ALA A 19 -6.90 15.64 0.04
C ALA A 19 -5.60 15.29 0.79
N GLY A 20 -5.16 14.03 0.71
CA GLY A 20 -3.90 13.56 1.29
C GLY A 20 -3.93 13.34 2.81
N PRO A 21 -2.81 12.82 3.37
CA PRO A 21 -2.75 12.35 4.77
C PRO A 21 -2.88 13.46 5.81
N ALA A 22 -2.53 14.71 5.44
CA ALA A 22 -2.69 15.88 6.31
C ALA A 22 -4.16 16.28 6.50
N ALA A 23 -5.01 16.08 5.49
CA ALA A 23 -6.43 16.39 5.56
C ALA A 23 -7.22 15.38 6.42
N LEU A 24 -6.71 14.14 6.53
CA LEU A 24 -7.32 13.11 7.36
C LEU A 24 -7.21 13.50 8.85
N THR A 25 -8.29 14.05 9.40
CA THR A 25 -8.43 14.36 10.84
C THR A 25 -9.77 13.82 11.35
N MET A 26 -9.87 13.53 12.64
CA MET A 26 -11.14 13.06 13.22
C MET A 26 -12.27 14.07 13.04
N ARG A 27 -11.95 15.38 13.04
CA ARG A 27 -12.93 16.43 12.78
C ARG A 27 -13.38 16.44 11.32
N ALA A 28 -12.44 16.50 10.37
CA ALA A 28 -12.76 16.49 8.94
C ALA A 28 -13.54 15.23 8.55
N LEU A 29 -13.19 14.08 9.11
CA LEU A 29 -13.92 12.83 8.91
C LEU A 29 -15.35 12.87 9.44
N ALA A 30 -15.56 13.48 10.62
CA ALA A 30 -16.89 13.65 11.20
C ALA A 30 -17.74 14.59 10.34
N ASP A 31 -17.15 15.70 9.89
CA ASP A 31 -17.78 16.70 9.02
C ASP A 31 -18.18 16.06 7.68
N HIS A 32 -17.28 15.30 7.05
CA HIS A 32 -17.54 14.57 5.80
C HIS A 32 -18.68 13.55 5.94
N LEU A 33 -18.82 12.94 7.12
CA LEU A 33 -19.89 11.98 7.43
C LEU A 33 -21.19 12.63 7.94
N GLY A 34 -21.23 13.97 8.08
CA GLY A 34 -22.39 14.70 8.61
C GLY A 34 -22.73 14.34 10.07
N ILE A 35 -21.73 13.99 10.89
CA ILE A 35 -21.93 13.62 12.29
C ILE A 35 -21.04 14.42 13.24
N LYS A 36 -21.35 14.38 14.53
CA LYS A 36 -20.50 14.95 15.57
C LYS A 36 -19.27 14.07 15.81
N ALA A 37 -18.08 14.67 15.93
CA ALA A 37 -16.82 13.96 16.19
C ALA A 37 -16.87 12.95 17.37
N PRO A 38 -17.52 13.24 18.52
CA PRO A 38 -17.76 12.27 19.60
C PRO A 38 -18.32 10.91 19.16
N SER A 39 -19.10 10.87 18.08
CA SER A 39 -19.68 9.62 17.55
C SER A 39 -18.65 8.71 16.89
N LEU A 40 -17.54 9.25 16.38
CA LEU A 40 -16.46 8.45 15.81
C LEU A 40 -15.70 7.66 16.87
N TYR A 41 -15.52 8.27 18.05
CA TYR A 41 -14.77 7.68 19.16
C TYR A 41 -15.41 6.42 19.75
N LYS A 42 -16.68 6.15 19.46
CA LYS A 42 -17.36 4.88 19.77
C LYS A 42 -16.86 3.71 18.92
N HIS A 43 -16.18 3.99 17.81
CA HIS A 43 -15.68 3.00 16.85
C HIS A 43 -14.15 3.00 16.76
N PHE A 44 -13.54 4.18 16.80
CA PHE A 44 -12.09 4.35 16.71
C PHE A 44 -11.61 5.30 17.79
N PRO A 45 -10.73 4.87 18.72
CA PRO A 45 -10.28 5.71 19.83
C PRO A 45 -9.54 6.97 19.39
N ASP A 46 -8.92 6.95 18.21
CA ASP A 46 -8.14 8.06 17.66
C ASP A 46 -7.96 7.91 16.14
N LYS A 47 -7.24 8.88 15.55
CA LYS A 47 -6.88 8.89 14.13
C LYS A 47 -6.02 7.67 13.75
N SER A 48 -5.08 7.26 14.61
CA SER A 48 -4.18 6.13 14.30
C SER A 48 -4.94 4.82 14.16
N ALA A 49 -5.99 4.59 14.94
CA ALA A 49 -6.84 3.40 14.79
C ALA A 49 -7.56 3.37 13.42
N VAL A 50 -7.91 4.53 12.85
CA VAL A 50 -8.42 4.63 11.48
C VAL A 50 -7.32 4.37 10.46
N GLU A 51 -6.13 4.94 10.66
CA GLU A 51 -4.97 4.72 9.78
C GLU A 51 -4.57 3.24 9.73
N VAL A 52 -4.62 2.50 10.85
CA VAL A 52 -4.36 1.06 10.88
C VAL A 52 -5.29 0.30 9.94
N GLU A 53 -6.59 0.62 9.91
CA GLU A 53 -7.54 -0.01 8.99
C GLU A 53 -7.23 0.33 7.52
N LEU A 54 -6.80 1.57 7.24
CA LEU A 54 -6.38 1.97 5.89
C LEU A 54 -5.11 1.25 5.45
N ILE A 55 -4.13 1.12 6.34
CA ILE A 55 -2.89 0.36 6.09
C ILE A 55 -3.22 -1.12 5.84
N ALA A 56 -4.14 -1.70 6.61
CA ALA A 56 -4.59 -3.07 6.40
C ALA A 56 -5.29 -3.24 5.04
N GLN A 57 -6.09 -2.26 4.60
CA GLN A 57 -6.67 -2.25 3.25
C GLN A 57 -5.61 -2.20 2.16
N MET A 58 -4.62 -1.30 2.30
CA MET A 58 -3.50 -1.19 1.36
C MET A 58 -2.78 -2.54 1.19
N LEU A 59 -2.39 -3.16 2.29
CA LEU A 59 -1.71 -4.46 2.28
C LEU A 59 -2.59 -5.57 1.68
N ALA A 60 -3.89 -5.58 1.98
CA ALA A 60 -4.80 -6.60 1.46
C ALA A 60 -5.07 -6.45 -0.05
N GLU A 61 -5.24 -5.21 -0.52
CA GLU A 61 -5.46 -4.89 -1.94
C GLU A 61 -4.19 -5.12 -2.76
N SER A 62 -3.03 -4.68 -2.26
CA SER A 62 -1.73 -4.96 -2.90
C SER A 62 -1.44 -6.46 -2.95
N ALA A 63 -1.75 -7.23 -1.90
CA ALA A 63 -1.66 -8.68 -1.92
C ALA A 63 -2.53 -9.28 -3.03
N ALA A 64 -3.78 -8.82 -3.16
CA ALA A 64 -4.69 -9.29 -4.21
C ALA A 64 -4.17 -8.98 -5.62
N ALA A 65 -3.63 -7.78 -5.84
CA ALA A 65 -3.04 -7.39 -7.12
C ALA A 65 -1.82 -8.25 -7.48
N LEU A 66 -0.97 -8.57 -6.50
CA LEU A 66 0.18 -9.46 -6.70
C LEU A 66 -0.24 -10.92 -6.92
N GLU A 67 -1.26 -11.40 -6.21
CA GLU A 67 -1.85 -12.73 -6.42
C GLU A 67 -2.43 -12.88 -7.83
N GLU A 68 -3.13 -11.85 -8.33
CA GLU A 68 -3.67 -11.83 -9.70
C GLU A 68 -2.56 -11.84 -10.75
N ALA A 69 -1.53 -11.00 -10.56
CA ALA A 69 -0.38 -10.96 -11.46
C ALA A 69 0.39 -12.29 -11.49
N GLU A 70 0.55 -12.94 -10.34
CA GLU A 70 1.15 -14.29 -10.25
C GLU A 70 0.29 -15.33 -10.96
N ALA A 71 -1.03 -15.30 -10.80
CA ALA A 71 -1.93 -16.23 -11.47
C ALA A 71 -1.87 -16.09 -13.00
N HIS A 72 -1.70 -14.86 -13.50
CA HIS A 72 -1.57 -14.59 -14.93
C HIS A 72 -0.19 -14.94 -15.49
N ALA A 73 0.88 -14.68 -14.72
CA ALA A 73 2.26 -14.92 -15.12
C ALA A 73 3.08 -15.54 -13.96
N PRO A 74 2.94 -16.86 -13.71
CA PRO A 74 3.59 -17.53 -12.59
C PRO A 74 5.11 -17.35 -12.60
N GLY A 75 5.66 -16.94 -11.45
CA GLY A 75 7.11 -16.71 -11.28
C GLY A 75 7.66 -15.46 -11.98
N SER A 76 6.83 -14.65 -12.65
CA SER A 76 7.28 -13.46 -13.36
C SER A 76 7.48 -12.27 -12.43
N ILE A 77 8.73 -12.01 -12.03
CA ILE A 77 9.10 -10.80 -11.28
C ILE A 77 8.71 -9.51 -12.00
N PRO A 78 8.89 -9.37 -13.34
CA PRO A 78 8.41 -8.18 -14.06
C PRO A 78 6.91 -7.95 -13.93
N ALA A 79 6.08 -9.01 -13.99
CA ALA A 79 4.63 -8.87 -13.85
C ALA A 79 4.23 -8.44 -12.42
N LEU A 80 4.88 -9.01 -11.39
CA LEU A 80 4.68 -8.60 -10.01
C LEU A 80 5.10 -7.14 -9.78
N ALA A 81 6.24 -6.73 -10.36
CA ALA A 81 6.73 -5.36 -10.27
C ALA A 81 5.77 -4.35 -10.95
N GLU A 82 5.21 -4.72 -12.10
CA GLU A 82 4.21 -3.91 -12.80
C GLU A 82 2.93 -3.76 -11.98
N ALA A 83 2.39 -4.85 -11.43
CA ALA A 83 1.19 -4.81 -10.59
C ALA A 83 1.41 -4.00 -9.30
N TYR A 84 2.57 -4.19 -8.65
CA TYR A 84 2.95 -3.41 -7.47
C TYR A 84 3.01 -1.91 -7.77
N ARG A 85 3.69 -1.54 -8.86
CA ARG A 85 3.83 -0.15 -9.30
C ARG A 85 2.48 0.45 -9.67
N ALA A 86 1.66 -0.27 -10.45
CA ALA A 86 0.35 0.21 -10.88
C ALA A 86 -0.56 0.55 -9.68
N TYR A 87 -0.68 -0.38 -8.72
CA TYR A 87 -1.48 -0.16 -7.52
C TYR A 87 -0.99 1.05 -6.71
N ALA A 88 0.33 1.17 -6.51
CA ALA A 88 0.89 2.27 -5.75
C ALA A 88 0.71 3.65 -6.41
N LEU A 89 0.76 3.71 -7.74
CA LEU A 89 0.54 4.94 -8.50
C LEU A 89 -0.94 5.30 -8.64
N GLU A 90 -1.84 4.32 -8.59
CA GLU A 90 -3.29 4.53 -8.52
C GLU A 90 -3.72 5.07 -7.14
N HIS A 91 -3.04 4.65 -6.07
CA HIS A 91 -3.35 5.02 -4.68
C HIS A 91 -2.15 5.64 -3.94
N PRO A 92 -1.57 6.75 -4.43
CA PRO A 92 -0.30 7.26 -3.91
C PRO A 92 -0.38 7.71 -2.45
N HIS A 93 -1.50 8.31 -2.03
CA HIS A 93 -1.68 8.76 -0.65
C HIS A 93 -1.83 7.60 0.34
N LEU A 94 -2.56 6.55 -0.06
CA LEU A 94 -2.70 5.33 0.74
C LEU A 94 -1.38 4.57 0.84
N TYR A 95 -0.65 4.49 -0.28
CA TYR A 95 0.67 3.86 -0.32
C TYR A 95 1.67 4.57 0.60
N CYS A 96 1.75 5.90 0.53
CA CYS A 96 2.64 6.69 1.39
C CYS A 96 2.27 6.55 2.86
N LEU A 97 0.96 6.60 3.20
CA LEU A 97 0.48 6.41 4.57
C LEU A 97 1.01 5.11 5.20
N ALA A 98 1.06 4.05 4.41
CA ALA A 98 1.41 2.71 4.85
C ALA A 98 2.91 2.39 4.81
N THR A 99 3.73 3.17 4.10
CA THR A 99 5.14 2.82 3.86
C THR A 99 6.16 3.84 4.41
N GLU A 100 5.76 5.08 4.67
CA GLU A 100 6.71 6.14 5.09
C GLU A 100 6.94 6.22 6.60
N ARG A 101 6.07 5.61 7.40
CA ARG A 101 6.14 5.62 8.86
C ARG A 101 6.30 4.19 9.39
N PRO A 102 6.78 4.02 10.63
CA PRO A 102 6.87 2.69 11.23
C PRO A 102 5.54 1.93 11.14
N LEU A 103 5.60 0.70 10.63
CA LEU A 103 4.42 -0.14 10.47
C LEU A 103 3.83 -0.47 11.87
N PRO A 104 2.54 -0.20 12.13
CA PRO A 104 1.88 -0.51 13.40
C PRO A 104 1.51 -2.01 13.48
N ARG A 105 2.53 -2.88 13.34
CA ARG A 105 2.41 -4.32 13.14
C ARG A 105 1.54 -5.03 14.18
N ALA A 106 1.59 -4.59 15.44
CA ALA A 106 0.80 -5.16 16.53
C ALA A 106 -0.73 -5.00 16.36
N PHE A 107 -1.18 -4.10 15.49
CA PHE A 107 -2.60 -3.81 15.26
C PHE A 107 -3.12 -4.32 13.91
N LEU A 108 -2.26 -4.93 13.09
CA LEU A 108 -2.65 -5.49 11.80
C LEU A 108 -3.26 -6.90 11.95
N PRO A 109 -4.14 -7.32 11.03
CA PRO A 109 -4.62 -8.69 10.98
C PRO A 109 -3.46 -9.71 10.92
N PRO A 110 -3.49 -10.80 11.71
CA PRO A 110 -2.46 -11.83 11.66
C PRO A 110 -2.29 -12.41 10.25
N GLY A 111 -1.04 -12.60 9.82
CA GLY A 111 -0.69 -13.17 8.51
C GLY A 111 -0.86 -12.25 7.30
N LEU A 112 -1.30 -10.99 7.50
CA LEU A 112 -1.50 -10.06 6.38
C LEU A 112 -0.19 -9.70 5.68
N GLU A 113 0.88 -9.46 6.44
CA GLU A 113 2.21 -9.21 5.88
C GLU A 113 2.74 -10.42 5.11
N ASP A 114 2.56 -11.62 5.68
CA ASP A 114 2.98 -12.87 5.03
C ASP A 114 2.25 -13.06 3.70
N ARG A 115 0.92 -12.81 3.67
CA ARG A 115 0.12 -12.86 2.45
C ARG A 115 0.61 -11.85 1.40
N ALA A 116 0.86 -10.60 1.81
CA ALA A 116 1.34 -9.56 0.90
C ALA A 116 2.73 -9.86 0.31
N ALA A 117 3.61 -10.50 1.08
CA ALA A 117 4.93 -10.91 0.61
C ALA A 117 4.90 -12.18 -0.26
N ALA A 118 3.94 -13.09 -0.03
CA ALA A 118 4.00 -14.46 -0.53
C ALA A 118 4.21 -14.62 -2.05
N PRO A 119 3.54 -13.85 -2.94
CA PRO A 119 3.79 -13.95 -4.38
C PRO A 119 5.23 -13.67 -4.76
N LEU A 120 5.83 -12.63 -4.16
CA LEU A 120 7.23 -12.28 -4.40
C LEU A 120 8.18 -13.34 -3.85
N VAL A 121 7.92 -13.87 -2.66
CA VAL A 121 8.72 -14.95 -2.07
C VAL A 121 8.72 -16.19 -2.97
N ARG A 122 7.56 -16.58 -3.49
CA ARG A 122 7.45 -17.71 -4.42
C ARG A 122 8.19 -17.45 -5.74
N ALA A 123 8.06 -16.26 -6.30
CA ALA A 123 8.78 -15.87 -7.52
C ALA A 123 10.31 -15.84 -7.32
N CYS A 124 10.78 -15.59 -6.10
CA CYS A 124 12.20 -15.70 -5.73
C CYS A 124 12.62 -17.13 -5.34
N GLY A 125 11.81 -18.16 -5.61
CA GLY A 125 12.13 -19.56 -5.28
C GLY A 125 12.18 -19.85 -3.77
N GLY A 126 11.56 -19.01 -2.94
CA GLY A 126 11.63 -19.10 -1.48
C GLY A 126 12.85 -18.41 -0.86
N ASP A 127 13.74 -17.80 -1.66
CA ASP A 127 14.86 -17.01 -1.15
C ASP A 127 14.36 -15.71 -0.54
N MET A 128 14.46 -15.63 0.78
CA MET A 128 13.95 -14.50 1.54
C MET A 128 14.80 -13.25 1.43
N ASP A 129 16.11 -13.39 1.25
CA ASP A 129 16.99 -12.24 1.12
C ASP A 129 16.87 -11.63 -0.27
N LEU A 130 16.72 -12.46 -1.30
CA LEU A 130 16.40 -12.01 -2.65
C LEU A 130 15.02 -11.33 -2.72
N ALA A 131 14.00 -11.89 -2.05
CA ALA A 131 12.67 -11.27 -1.98
C ALA A 131 12.72 -9.89 -1.32
N ARG A 132 13.48 -9.74 -0.21
CA ARG A 132 13.69 -8.43 0.44
C ARG A 132 14.40 -7.44 -0.46
N ALA A 133 15.48 -7.86 -1.13
CA ALA A 133 16.21 -6.99 -2.07
C ALA A 133 15.33 -6.55 -3.25
N THR A 134 14.52 -7.48 -3.78
CA THR A 134 13.59 -7.20 -4.87
C THR A 134 12.48 -6.23 -4.46
N TRP A 135 11.89 -6.45 -3.28
CA TRP A 135 10.91 -5.51 -2.74
C TRP A 135 11.53 -4.14 -2.47
N ALA A 136 12.73 -4.07 -1.89
CA ALA A 136 13.43 -2.81 -1.62
C ALA A 136 13.68 -2.00 -2.91
N PHE A 137 14.07 -2.67 -4.00
CA PHE A 137 14.19 -2.04 -5.31
C PHE A 137 12.83 -1.50 -5.79
N ALA A 138 11.79 -2.33 -5.79
CA ALA A 138 10.47 -1.94 -6.28
C ALA A 138 9.86 -0.79 -5.45
N HIS A 139 9.92 -0.90 -4.12
CA HIS A 139 9.48 0.14 -3.19
C HIS A 139 10.26 1.45 -3.41
N GLY A 140 11.59 1.38 -3.52
CA GLY A 140 12.44 2.53 -3.79
C GLY A 140 12.06 3.24 -5.10
N MET A 141 11.84 2.48 -6.18
CA MET A 141 11.39 3.04 -7.46
C MET A 141 10.03 3.73 -7.33
N VAL A 142 9.05 3.07 -6.69
CA VAL A 142 7.70 3.61 -6.52
C VAL A 142 7.70 4.89 -5.68
N ILE A 143 8.37 4.90 -4.52
CA ILE A 143 8.32 6.07 -3.62
C ILE A 143 9.06 7.28 -4.22
N LEU A 144 10.13 7.03 -4.99
CA LEU A 144 10.83 8.08 -5.74
C LEU A 144 9.97 8.62 -6.89
N GLU A 145 9.17 7.77 -7.54
CA GLU A 145 8.24 8.17 -8.60
C GLU A 145 7.08 9.00 -8.05
N ILE A 146 6.41 8.53 -6.99
CA ILE A 146 5.34 9.27 -6.30
C ILE A 146 5.80 10.66 -5.87
N HIS A 147 7.05 10.78 -5.41
CA HIS A 147 7.63 12.05 -4.98
C HIS A 147 8.29 12.88 -6.08
N GLY A 148 8.17 12.48 -7.35
CA GLY A 148 8.75 13.22 -8.48
C GLY A 148 10.26 13.42 -8.35
N ARG A 149 10.99 12.42 -7.83
CA ARG A 149 12.45 12.52 -7.58
C ARG A 149 13.30 12.20 -8.80
N PHE A 150 12.70 11.67 -9.86
CA PHE A 150 13.37 11.46 -11.14
C PHE A 150 13.31 12.73 -12.00
N PRO A 151 14.35 13.03 -12.80
CA PRO A 151 14.31 14.15 -13.75
C PRO A 151 13.21 13.98 -14.80
N ASP A 152 12.72 15.10 -15.33
CA ASP A 152 11.77 15.12 -16.44
C ASP A 152 12.30 14.31 -17.63
N GLY A 153 11.46 13.43 -18.19
CA GLY A 153 11.81 12.59 -19.33
C GLY A 153 12.70 11.38 -19.00
N ALA A 154 12.95 11.08 -17.72
CA ALA A 154 13.65 9.86 -17.32
C ALA A 154 12.93 8.59 -17.83
N ASP A 155 13.69 7.66 -18.42
CA ASP A 155 13.18 6.36 -18.89
C ASP A 155 12.95 5.39 -17.71
N LEU A 156 11.85 5.59 -16.98
CA LEU A 156 11.48 4.74 -15.85
C LEU A 156 11.17 3.31 -16.29
N ALA A 157 10.57 3.11 -17.47
CA ALA A 157 10.30 1.78 -18.01
C ALA A 157 11.61 0.99 -18.22
N GLY A 158 12.63 1.63 -18.78
CA GLY A 158 13.97 1.06 -18.92
C GLY A 158 14.64 0.79 -17.57
N ALA A 159 14.47 1.67 -16.58
CA ALA A 159 15.00 1.47 -15.23
C ALA A 159 14.36 0.26 -14.53
N TRP A 160 13.04 0.14 -14.55
CA TRP A 160 12.30 -1.02 -14.03
C TRP A 160 12.74 -2.33 -14.71
N LYS A 161 12.85 -2.34 -16.04
CA LYS A 161 13.27 -3.51 -16.80
C LYS A 161 14.70 -3.95 -16.48
N LYS A 162 15.64 -3.00 -16.37
CA LYS A 162 17.04 -3.30 -16.04
C LYS A 162 17.18 -3.76 -14.58
N GLY A 163 16.51 -3.09 -13.65
CA GLY A 163 16.61 -3.42 -12.22
C GLY A 163 15.99 -4.77 -11.87
N THR A 164 14.81 -5.09 -12.41
CA THR A 164 14.19 -6.42 -12.23
C THR A 164 15.09 -7.53 -12.79
N ARG A 165 15.69 -7.34 -13.97
CA ARG A 165 16.65 -8.29 -14.55
C ARG A 165 17.95 -8.40 -13.75
N ALA A 166 18.45 -7.32 -13.16
CA ALA A 166 19.70 -7.36 -12.39
C ALA A 166 19.57 -8.21 -11.11
N LEU A 167 18.38 -8.24 -10.52
CA LEU A 167 18.06 -9.05 -9.35
C LEU A 167 17.68 -10.49 -9.72
N HIS A 168 17.18 -10.70 -10.94
CA HIS A 168 16.75 -12.00 -11.48
C HIS A 168 17.33 -12.20 -12.89
N PRO A 169 18.63 -12.54 -12.98
CA PRO A 169 19.37 -12.62 -14.24
C PRO A 169 19.02 -13.83 -15.11
#